data_AF-K1TGK9-F1
#
_entry.id   AF-K1TGK9-F1
#
_cell.length_a   1.000
_cell.length_b   1.000
_cell.length_c   1.000
_cell.angle_alpha   90.00
_cell.angle_beta   90.00
_cell.angle_gamma   90.00
#
_symmetry.space_group_name_H-M   'P 1'
#
loop_
_entity.id
_entity.type
_entity.pdbx_description
1 polymer ?
#
loop_
_entity_poly.entity_id
_entity_poly.type
_entity_poly.pdbx_seq_one_letter_code
_entity_poly.pdbx_strand_id
1 'polypeptide(L)'
;MYDFQSERLNFNFEELKPKESWDKRLRKLMEYFENDTQLGDILITGGDALMSQNKTLRNILEAVYKMAVRKRNANLHRAEGEKYAELQRVRLGSRLPVYLPMRINDELLDILREFKE
;
A
#
# COMPACT_ATOMS: atom_id res chain seq x y z
N MET A 1 12.39 22.99 15.02
CA MET A 1 11.24 23.53 15.76
C MET A 1 10.68 24.62 14.86
N TYR A 2 9.58 24.36 14.14
CA TYR A 2 9.12 25.22 13.06
C TYR A 2 8.64 26.59 13.58
N ASP A 3 8.77 27.63 12.76
CA ASP A 3 8.45 29.07 12.93
C ASP A 3 7.02 29.43 13.42
N PHE A 4 6.26 28.48 13.96
CA PHE A 4 4.89 28.71 14.44
C PHE A 4 4.83 29.66 15.64
N GLN A 5 5.90 29.74 16.44
CA GLN A 5 5.98 30.67 17.58
C GLN A 5 6.31 32.10 17.15
N SER A 6 6.81 32.31 15.92
CA SER A 6 7.20 33.63 15.39
C SER A 6 6.13 34.24 14.47
N GLU A 7 4.94 33.62 14.38
CA GLU A 7 3.81 34.01 13.50
C GLU A 7 4.15 34.08 12.00
N ARG A 8 5.33 33.58 11.59
CA ARG A 8 5.74 33.54 10.18
C ARG A 8 5.21 32.28 9.51
N LEU A 9 3.99 32.36 8.98
CA LEU A 9 3.34 31.32 8.20
C LEU A 9 3.80 31.31 6.72
N ASN A 10 5.11 31.26 6.48
CA ASN A 10 5.67 31.17 5.14
C ASN A 10 5.88 29.70 4.76
N PHE A 11 4.87 29.08 4.16
CA PHE A 11 4.98 27.73 3.62
C PHE A 11 5.65 27.76 2.24
N ASN A 12 6.82 27.14 2.13
CA ASN A 12 7.44 26.92 0.83
C ASN A 12 6.78 25.72 0.13
N PHE A 13 5.74 25.98 -0.66
CA PHE A 13 4.99 24.94 -1.37
C PHE A 13 5.84 24.14 -2.37
N GLU A 14 6.91 24.72 -2.91
CA GLU A 14 7.80 24.03 -3.84
C GLU A 14 8.60 22.91 -3.15
N GLU A 15 9.05 23.13 -1.91
CA GLU A 15 9.74 22.12 -1.11
C GLU A 15 8.81 20.97 -0.67
N LEU A 16 7.51 21.24 -0.58
CA LEU A 16 6.49 20.26 -0.18
C LEU A 16 6.02 19.38 -1.35
N LYS A 17 6.39 19.70 -2.59
CA LYS A 17 6.01 18.88 -3.75
C LYS A 17 6.65 17.49 -3.65
N PRO A 18 5.91 16.42 -4.01
CA PRO A 18 6.47 15.09 -4.10
C PRO A 18 7.67 15.05 -5.05
N LYS A 19 8.81 14.54 -4.59
CA LYS A 19 10.03 14.39 -5.40
C LYS A 19 9.90 13.33 -6.50
N GLU A 20 8.93 12.44 -6.39
CA GLU A 20 8.64 11.39 -7.36
C GLU A 20 7.14 11.15 -7.50
N SER A 21 6.73 10.63 -8.66
CA SER A 21 5.34 10.23 -8.88
C SER A 21 4.99 8.99 -8.05
N TRP A 22 3.70 8.88 -7.71
CA TRP A 22 3.19 7.76 -6.93
C TRP A 22 3.46 6.41 -7.60
N ASP A 23 3.26 6.29 -8.91
CA ASP A 23 3.46 5.02 -9.64
C ASP A 23 4.93 4.58 -9.64
N LYS A 24 5.87 5.54 -9.68
CA LYS A 24 7.30 5.24 -9.58
C LYS A 24 7.65 4.74 -8.18
N ARG A 25 7.14 5.43 -7.16
CA ARG A 25 7.32 5.04 -5.75
C ARG A 25 6.74 3.66 -5.45
N LEU A 26 5.51 3.40 -5.91
CA LEU A 26 4.82 2.12 -5.70
C LEU A 26 5.61 0.96 -6.31
N ARG A 27 6.11 1.10 -7.54
CA ARG A 27 6.97 0.08 -8.17
C ARG A 27 8.22 -0.22 -7.35
N LYS A 28 8.94 0.82 -6.91
CA LYS A 28 10.13 0.67 -6.07
C LYS A 28 9.83 -0.04 -4.75
N LEU A 29 8.68 0.26 -4.12
CA LEU A 29 8.25 -0.42 -2.90
C LEU A 29 7.92 -1.90 -3.15
N MET A 30 7.26 -2.21 -4.27
CA MET A 30 6.96 -3.60 -4.63
C MET A 30 8.24 -4.40 -4.91
N GLU A 31 9.22 -3.82 -5.61
CA GLU A 31 10.54 -4.45 -5.83
C GLU A 31 11.27 -4.69 -4.51
N TYR A 32 11.20 -3.74 -3.57
CA TYR A 32 11.77 -3.90 -2.24
C TYR A 32 11.11 -5.06 -1.47
N PHE A 33 9.78 -5.13 -1.47
CA PHE A 33 9.01 -6.19 -0.79
C PHE A 33 9.17 -7.58 -1.43
N GLU A 34 9.35 -7.63 -2.74
CA GLU A 34 9.60 -8.87 -3.48
C GLU A 34 10.92 -9.53 -3.07
N ASN A 35 11.94 -8.70 -2.79
CA ASN A 35 13.28 -9.14 -2.44
C ASN A 35 13.49 -9.36 -0.93
N ASP A 36 12.50 -9.01 -0.10
CA ASP A 36 12.56 -9.26 1.34
C ASP A 36 12.29 -10.75 1.64
N THR A 37 13.20 -11.38 2.38
CA THR A 37 13.15 -12.83 2.66
C THR A 37 12.12 -13.20 3.73
N GLN A 38 11.65 -12.25 4.54
CA GLN A 38 10.83 -12.48 5.73
C GLN A 38 9.41 -11.92 5.61
N LEU A 39 9.16 -11.02 4.64
CA LEU A 39 7.86 -10.37 4.48
C LEU A 39 6.74 -11.35 4.10
N GLY A 40 5.84 -11.60 5.04
CA GLY A 40 4.63 -12.40 4.86
C GLY A 40 3.30 -11.67 5.14
N ASP A 41 3.32 -10.43 5.64
CA ASP A 41 2.11 -9.63 5.93
C ASP A 41 2.33 -8.18 5.49
N ILE A 42 1.33 -7.61 4.81
CA ILE A 42 1.32 -6.19 4.43
C ILE A 42 0.14 -5.48 5.07
N LEU A 43 0.43 -4.34 5.72
CA LEU A 43 -0.58 -3.39 6.20
C LEU A 43 -0.61 -2.17 5.29
N ILE A 44 -1.72 -1.95 4.59
CA ILE A 44 -1.97 -0.72 3.83
C ILE A 44 -2.57 0.30 4.80
N THR A 45 -1.86 1.42 4.95
CA THR A 45 -2.20 2.54 5.84
C THR A 45 -1.59 3.84 5.30
N GLY A 46 -1.59 4.91 6.08
CA GLY A 46 -1.15 6.26 5.71
C GLY A 46 -1.95 7.38 6.39
N GLY A 47 -2.87 6.99 7.27
CA GLY A 47 -3.87 7.83 7.92
C GLY A 47 -5.16 7.01 8.03
N ASP A 48 -5.76 6.72 6.87
CA ASP A 48 -6.86 5.77 6.70
C ASP A 48 -6.85 5.19 5.28
N ALA A 49 -6.77 3.87 5.16
CA ALA A 49 -6.67 3.19 3.87
C ALA A 49 -7.92 3.39 3.00
N LEU A 50 -9.11 3.35 3.61
CA LEU A 50 -10.37 3.48 2.88
C LEU A 50 -10.68 4.92 2.50
N MET A 51 -9.95 5.92 3.00
CA MET A 51 -10.11 7.30 2.51
C MET A 51 -9.59 7.48 1.07
N SER A 52 -8.81 6.51 0.58
CA SER A 52 -8.40 6.48 -0.83
C SER A 52 -9.59 6.27 -1.76
N GLN A 53 -9.54 6.89 -2.93
CA GLN A 53 -10.46 6.62 -4.03
C GLN A 53 -10.41 5.14 -4.41
N ASN A 54 -11.54 4.57 -4.83
CA ASN A 54 -11.66 3.17 -5.24
C ASN A 54 -10.62 2.78 -6.31
N LYS A 55 -10.40 3.63 -7.31
CA LYS A 55 -9.35 3.46 -8.32
C LYS A 55 -7.95 3.32 -7.72
N THR A 56 -7.60 4.19 -6.77
CA THR A 56 -6.29 4.17 -6.12
C THR A 56 -6.11 2.92 -5.26
N LEU A 57 -7.12 2.55 -4.47
CA LEU A 57 -7.08 1.34 -3.65
C LEU A 57 -6.93 0.09 -4.52
N ARG A 58 -7.69 0.00 -5.62
CA ARG A 58 -7.59 -1.07 -6.62
C ARG A 58 -6.17 -1.19 -7.17
N ASN A 59 -5.56 -0.08 -7.58
CA ASN A 59 -4.18 -0.06 -8.10
C ASN A 59 -3.16 -0.57 -7.06
N ILE A 60 -3.33 -0.22 -5.79
CA ILE A 60 -2.44 -0.67 -4.70
C ILE A 60 -2.61 -2.18 -4.48
N LEU A 61 -3.85 -2.66 -4.38
CA LEU A 61 -4.15 -4.08 -4.18
C LEU A 61 -3.63 -4.92 -5.34
N GLU A 62 -3.83 -4.47 -6.59
CA GLU A 62 -3.32 -5.15 -7.78
C GLU A 62 -1.78 -5.20 -7.81
N ALA A 63 -1.11 -4.11 -7.39
CA ALA A 63 0.35 -4.07 -7.30
C ALA A 63 0.88 -5.07 -6.27
N VAL A 64 0.23 -5.16 -5.10
CA VAL A 64 0.56 -6.13 -4.05
C VAL A 64 0.33 -7.57 -4.52
N TYR A 65 -0.80 -7.84 -5.19
CA TYR A 65 -1.11 -9.14 -5.77
C TYR A 65 -0.04 -9.57 -6.79
N LYS A 66 0.27 -8.70 -7.76
CA LYS A 66 1.30 -8.98 -8.77
C LYS A 66 2.66 -9.24 -8.15
N MET A 67 3.04 -8.48 -7.12
CA MET A 67 4.27 -8.69 -6.36
C MET A 67 4.27 -10.07 -5.69
N ALA A 68 3.18 -10.44 -5.00
CA ALA A 68 3.07 -11.74 -4.35
C ALA A 68 3.18 -12.91 -5.32
N VAL A 69 2.53 -12.82 -6.49
CA VAL A 69 2.63 -13.83 -7.56
C VAL A 69 4.06 -13.96 -8.06
N ARG A 70 4.76 -12.84 -8.34
CA ARG A 70 6.16 -12.88 -8.77
C ARG A 70 7.07 -13.50 -7.70
N LYS A 71 6.87 -13.13 -6.43
CA LYS A 71 7.62 -13.69 -5.30
C LYS A 71 7.44 -15.20 -5.19
N ARG A 72 6.19 -15.69 -5.30
CA ARG A 72 5.85 -17.12 -5.31
C ARG A 72 6.48 -17.84 -6.50
N ASN A 73 6.39 -17.28 -7.70
CA ASN A 73 6.99 -17.86 -8.90
C ASN A 73 8.52 -17.96 -8.78
N ALA A 74 9.17 -16.93 -8.24
CA ALA A 74 10.61 -16.95 -7.99
C ALA A 74 11.00 -18.05 -6.97
N ASN A 75 10.17 -18.34 -5.97
CA ASN A 75 10.40 -19.44 -5.03
C ASN A 75 10.39 -20.82 -5.69
N LEU A 76 9.68 -21.01 -6.80
CA LEU A 76 9.69 -22.28 -7.56
C LEU A 76 11.07 -22.61 -8.13
N HIS A 77 11.95 -21.62 -8.26
CA HIS A 77 13.28 -21.76 -8.85
C HIS A 77 14.40 -21.71 -7.79
N ARG A 78 14.05 -21.49 -6.51
CA ARG A 78 15.00 -21.47 -5.40
C ARG A 78 15.17 -22.86 -4.80
N ALA A 79 16.36 -23.15 -4.31
CA ALA A 79 16.64 -24.39 -3.60
C ALA A 79 15.86 -24.47 -2.28
N GLU A 80 15.68 -25.68 -1.77
CA GLU A 80 15.07 -25.88 -0.45
C GLU A 80 15.94 -25.23 0.64
N GLY A 81 15.33 -24.40 1.49
CA GLY A 81 16.04 -23.58 2.49
C GLY A 81 16.36 -22.14 2.06
N GLU A 82 16.23 -21.80 0.77
CA GLU A 82 16.46 -20.43 0.26
C GLU A 82 15.17 -19.70 -0.14
N LYS A 83 14.01 -20.35 0.02
CA LYS A 83 12.70 -19.77 -0.31
C LYS A 83 12.40 -18.56 0.57
N TYR A 84 11.88 -17.51 -0.05
CA TYR A 84 11.45 -16.32 0.66
C TYR A 84 10.07 -16.56 1.26
N ALA A 85 9.74 -15.89 2.36
CA ALA A 85 8.41 -15.94 2.95
C ALA A 85 7.34 -15.52 1.92
N GLU A 86 6.30 -16.34 1.77
CA GLU A 86 5.16 -16.03 0.92
C GLU A 86 4.15 -15.16 1.65
N LEU A 87 3.49 -14.27 0.90
CA LEU A 87 2.49 -13.37 1.45
C LEU A 87 1.26 -14.16 1.92
N GLN A 88 0.98 -14.07 3.22
CA GLN A 88 -0.15 -14.76 3.87
C GLN A 88 -1.36 -13.85 4.02
N ARG A 89 -1.14 -12.53 4.21
CA ARG A 89 -2.20 -11.59 4.52
C ARG A 89 -1.91 -10.18 4.05
N VAL A 90 -2.96 -9.52 3.58
CA VAL A 90 -3.00 -8.07 3.39
C VAL A 90 -4.09 -7.49 4.29
N ARG A 91 -3.76 -6.41 5.00
CA ARG A 91 -4.65 -5.73 5.92
C ARG A 91 -4.86 -4.29 5.50
N LEU A 92 -6.06 -3.78 5.75
CA LEU A 92 -6.40 -2.37 5.57
C LEU A 92 -6.60 -1.72 6.94
N GLY A 93 -5.80 -0.71 7.26
CA GLY A 93 -5.99 0.10 8.47
C GLY A 93 -7.02 1.20 8.19
N SER A 94 -8.22 1.11 8.76
CA SER A 94 -9.27 2.11 8.57
C SER A 94 -10.18 2.26 9.79
N ARG A 95 -10.62 3.50 10.02
CA ARG A 95 -11.66 3.88 10.99
C ARG A 95 -13.00 4.17 10.30
N LEU A 96 -13.03 4.28 8.97
CA LEU A 96 -14.22 4.67 8.21
C LEU A 96 -15.45 3.79 8.42
N PRO A 97 -15.37 2.47 8.71
CA PRO A 97 -16.57 1.71 9.05
C PRO A 97 -17.36 2.29 10.23
N VAL A 98 -16.69 3.00 11.14
CA VAL A 98 -17.32 3.66 12.30
C VAL A 98 -17.65 5.13 12.01
N TYR A 99 -16.71 5.88 11.44
CA TYR A 99 -16.86 7.34 11.27
C TYR A 99 -17.59 7.75 9.99
N LEU A 100 -17.56 6.91 8.95
CA LEU A 100 -18.18 7.16 7.66
C LEU A 100 -18.65 5.84 7.02
N PRO A 101 -19.71 5.20 7.57
CA PRO A 101 -20.13 3.86 7.13
C PRO A 101 -20.54 3.81 5.66
N MET A 102 -21.02 4.93 5.09
CA MET A 102 -21.36 5.06 3.67
C MET A 102 -20.17 4.84 2.73
N ARG A 103 -18.93 4.90 3.24
CA ARG A 103 -17.73 4.53 2.47
C ARG A 103 -17.74 3.06 2.06
N ILE A 104 -18.41 2.21 2.85
CA ILE A 104 -18.60 0.79 2.56
C ILE A 104 -19.77 0.67 1.59
N ASN A 105 -19.45 0.71 0.30
CA ASN A 105 -20.40 0.60 -0.81
C ASN A 105 -20.11 -0.64 -1.67
N ASP A 106 -21.03 -0.96 -2.57
CA ASP A 106 -20.93 -2.15 -3.43
C ASP A 106 -19.63 -2.18 -4.25
N GLU A 107 -19.23 -1.04 -4.82
CA GLU A 107 -17.98 -0.93 -5.58
C GLU A 107 -16.74 -1.27 -4.73
N LEU A 108 -16.69 -0.82 -3.47
CA LEU A 108 -15.62 -1.20 -2.55
C LEU A 108 -15.65 -2.70 -2.27
N LEU A 109 -16.84 -3.26 -2.01
CA LEU A 109 -16.99 -4.68 -1.72
C LEU A 109 -16.53 -5.54 -2.89
N ASP A 110 -16.83 -5.13 -4.13
CA ASP A 110 -16.37 -5.83 -5.33
C ASP A 110 -14.84 -5.76 -5.46
N ILE A 111 -14.22 -4.60 -5.23
CA ILE A 111 -12.75 -4.47 -5.21
C ILE A 111 -12.11 -5.43 -4.20
N LEU A 112 -12.68 -5.52 -2.99
CA LEU A 112 -12.14 -6.39 -1.94
C LEU A 112 -12.39 -7.88 -2.23
N ARG A 113 -13.52 -8.22 -2.88
CA ARG A 113 -13.82 -9.58 -3.31
C ARG A 113 -12.86 -10.05 -4.40
N GLU A 114 -12.67 -9.24 -5.44
CA GLU A 114 -11.75 -9.52 -6.54
C GLU A 114 -10.30 -9.73 -6.05
N PHE A 115 -9.86 -9.00 -5.03
CA PHE A 115 -8.52 -9.17 -4.48
C PHE A 115 -8.35 -10.46 -3.66
N LYS A 116 -9.44 -11.00 -3.10
CA LYS A 116 -9.41 -12.23 -2.28
C LYS A 116 -9.30 -13.48 -3.15
N GLU A 117 -9.82 -13.44 -4.36
CA GLU A 117 -9.83 -14.54 -5.34
C GLU A 117 -8.44 -14.74 -5.99
#